data_AF-A0A1Z5JF18-F1
#
_entry.id   AF-A0A1Z5JF18-F1
#
_cell.length_a   1.000
_cell.length_b   1.000
_cell.length_c   1.000
_cell.angle_alpha   90.00
_cell.angle_beta   90.00
_cell.angle_gamma   90.00
#
_symmetry.space_group_name_H-M   'P 1'
#
loop_
_entity.id
_entity.type
_entity.pdbx_description
1 polymer ?
#
loop_
_entity_poly.entity_id
_entity_poly.type
_entity_poly.pdbx_seq_one_letter_code
_entity_poly.pdbx_strand_id
1 'polypeptide(L)'
;MTSASPISSYCAQKLPSSVLQELEAGAFQSLCHHLQERSDSVQNLDLMTLSGFCRNCLAKWMVKSARQMVDDTSRHLSPDTVQALNQMGYAEAAEHVYGISYDEWKKRHQRKATEEQMQKYGASAALHAQHDTALLEKRDMPLASNVCCQDVDESKSGPPLTPPQQPKQASTAPQPEDRTIPPFIPPPIPFQYLPEPLHVAVLTVSDRASQGTYVTGDLSGPAVVEAVQEVLQNNSLCEVTSAIVPDDTERIQAHLNSWKDQVHLILTTGGTGFSSRDVTPEATKRVLDTELPGLMAFVTTECSRLQPLASLSRGTAGILGTSTVVANLPGNPKGVQEMIPVLLPLLLNMVVELQE
;
A
#
# COMPACT_ATOMS: atom_id res chain seq x y z
N MET A 1 -21.35 31.26 -5.76
CA MET A 1 -19.89 31.46 -5.82
C MET A 1 -19.27 30.64 -4.71
N THR A 2 -19.05 29.35 -4.96
CA THR A 2 -18.43 28.41 -4.03
C THR A 2 -16.92 28.55 -4.15
N SER A 3 -16.29 29.26 -3.22
CA SER A 3 -14.84 29.29 -3.09
C SER A 3 -14.38 27.92 -2.60
N ALA A 4 -13.68 27.18 -3.45
CA ALA A 4 -12.94 26.00 -3.07
C ALA A 4 -11.99 26.36 -1.91
N SER A 5 -12.11 25.67 -0.78
CA SER A 5 -11.13 25.75 0.30
C SER A 5 -9.76 25.35 -0.24
N PRO A 6 -8.70 26.13 0.01
CA PRO A 6 -7.36 25.76 -0.45
C PRO A 6 -6.92 24.54 0.36
N ILE A 7 -6.60 23.46 -0.34
CA ILE A 7 -5.72 22.41 0.17
C ILE A 7 -4.38 23.11 0.44
N SER A 8 -4.16 23.61 1.64
CA SER A 8 -2.91 24.27 1.99
C SER A 8 -2.61 24.11 3.47
N SER A 9 -1.63 23.24 3.75
CA SER A 9 -0.63 23.35 4.83
C SER A 9 -0.08 21.98 5.30
N TYR A 10 -0.06 20.94 4.45
CA TYR A 10 0.81 19.78 4.73
C TYR A 10 2.09 19.92 3.90
N CYS A 11 3.23 19.95 4.60
CA CYS A 11 4.61 20.17 4.14
C CYS A 11 5.04 21.62 3.87
N ALA A 12 5.42 22.33 4.94
CA ALA A 12 6.33 23.48 4.85
C ALA A 12 7.81 23.08 4.65
N GLN A 13 8.12 21.79 4.49
CA GLN A 13 9.42 21.33 3.99
C GLN A 13 9.20 20.63 2.64
N LYS A 14 9.66 21.27 1.57
CA LYS A 14 9.74 20.63 0.25
C LYS A 14 10.77 19.50 0.35
N LEU A 15 10.38 18.30 -0.06
CA LEU A 15 11.33 17.20 -0.26
C LEU A 15 12.48 17.67 -1.14
N PRO A 16 13.72 17.20 -0.91
CA PRO A 16 14.81 17.43 -1.85
C PRO A 16 14.39 16.98 -3.25
N SER A 17 14.72 17.75 -4.28
CA SER A 17 14.31 17.44 -5.66
C SER A 17 14.76 16.05 -6.13
N SER A 18 15.90 15.56 -5.62
CA SER A 18 16.37 14.20 -5.89
C SER A 18 15.45 13.13 -5.32
N VAL A 19 14.97 13.31 -4.09
CA VAL A 19 14.02 12.40 -3.44
C VAL A 19 12.69 12.43 -4.17
N LEU A 20 12.20 13.61 -4.57
CA LEU A 20 10.97 13.72 -5.34
C LEU A 20 11.09 13.00 -6.71
N GLN A 21 12.23 13.15 -7.39
CA GLN A 21 12.50 12.45 -8.65
C GLN A 21 12.53 10.92 -8.47
N GLU A 22 13.08 10.41 -7.38
CA GLU A 22 13.05 8.97 -7.06
C GLU A 22 11.62 8.47 -6.83
N LEU A 23 10.80 9.24 -6.10
CA LEU A 23 9.40 8.90 -5.86
C LEU A 23 8.58 8.91 -7.16
N GLU A 24 8.78 9.92 -8.01
CA GLU A 24 8.14 10.03 -9.33
C GLU A 24 8.56 8.86 -10.25
N ALA A 25 9.85 8.49 -10.24
CA ALA A 25 10.35 7.33 -10.99
C ALA A 25 9.74 6.02 -10.48
N GLY A 26 9.65 5.82 -9.16
CA GLY A 26 9.01 4.64 -8.55
C GLY A 26 7.52 4.54 -8.89
N ALA A 27 6.80 5.67 -8.90
CA ALA A 27 5.41 5.72 -9.33
C ALA A 27 5.24 5.34 -10.81
N PHE A 28 6.11 5.84 -11.70
CA PHE A 28 6.11 5.47 -13.11
C PHE A 28 6.41 3.98 -13.33
N GLN A 29 7.40 3.43 -12.61
CA GLN A 29 7.72 2.00 -12.64
C GLN A 29 6.52 1.16 -12.20
N SER A 30 5.83 1.58 -11.14
CA SER A 30 4.62 0.91 -10.64
C SER A 30 3.49 0.96 -11.68
N LEU A 31 3.30 2.08 -12.38
CA LEU A 31 2.34 2.20 -13.47
C LEU A 31 2.67 1.25 -14.62
N CYS A 32 3.94 1.20 -15.06
CA CYS A 32 4.37 0.29 -16.11
C CYS A 32 4.14 -1.18 -15.70
N HIS A 33 4.55 -1.56 -14.50
CA HIS A 33 4.35 -2.92 -13.99
C HIS A 33 2.86 -3.30 -13.93
N HIS A 34 2.02 -2.41 -13.38
CA HIS A 34 0.57 -2.62 -13.38
C HIS A 34 0.01 -2.81 -14.79
N LEU A 35 0.45 -1.99 -15.76
CA LEU A 35 0.03 -2.15 -17.14
C LEU A 35 0.57 -3.43 -17.79
N GLN A 36 1.70 -3.97 -17.36
CA GLN A 36 2.25 -5.25 -17.85
C GLN A 36 1.40 -6.43 -17.37
N GLU A 37 1.07 -6.49 -16.08
CA GLU A 37 0.22 -7.53 -15.49
C GLU A 37 -1.18 -7.58 -16.14
N ARG A 38 -1.66 -6.43 -16.61
CA ARG A 38 -2.98 -6.28 -17.25
C ARG A 38 -2.96 -6.40 -18.77
N SER A 39 -1.88 -6.93 -19.36
CA SER A 39 -1.73 -7.05 -20.82
C SER A 39 -2.79 -7.93 -21.47
N ASP A 40 -3.24 -8.95 -20.76
CA ASP A 40 -4.28 -9.89 -21.17
C ASP A 40 -5.69 -9.25 -21.23
N SER A 41 -5.94 -8.24 -20.40
CA SER A 41 -7.27 -7.73 -20.09
C SER A 41 -7.49 -6.28 -20.52
N VAL A 42 -6.43 -5.49 -20.67
CA VAL A 42 -6.49 -4.05 -20.97
C VAL A 42 -5.76 -3.73 -22.26
N GLN A 43 -6.51 -3.45 -23.33
CA GLN A 43 -5.94 -3.09 -24.63
C GLN A 43 -5.53 -1.61 -24.65
N ASN A 44 -4.56 -1.26 -25.50
CA ASN A 44 -4.17 0.15 -25.68
C ASN A 44 -5.34 1.01 -26.15
N LEU A 45 -6.25 0.45 -26.95
CA LEU A 45 -7.43 1.17 -27.42
C LEU A 45 -8.35 1.58 -26.26
N ASP A 46 -8.49 0.72 -25.25
CA ASP A 46 -9.29 1.00 -24.06
C ASP A 46 -8.66 2.14 -23.25
N LEU A 47 -7.33 2.11 -23.09
CA LEU A 47 -6.58 3.19 -22.45
C LEU A 47 -6.71 4.52 -23.20
N MET A 48 -6.51 4.52 -24.52
CA MET A 48 -6.68 5.73 -25.35
C MET A 48 -8.09 6.30 -25.25
N THR A 49 -9.11 5.44 -25.19
CA THR A 49 -10.50 5.86 -25.08
C THR A 49 -10.80 6.49 -23.71
N LEU A 50 -10.26 5.92 -22.64
CA LEU A 50 -10.56 6.32 -21.27
C LEU A 50 -9.71 7.49 -20.78
N SER A 51 -8.38 7.42 -20.98
CA SER A 51 -7.41 8.35 -20.40
C SER A 51 -6.69 9.22 -21.43
N GLY A 52 -6.91 8.99 -22.73
CA GLY A 52 -6.24 9.73 -23.80
C GLY A 52 -4.78 9.33 -24.01
N PHE A 53 -4.24 8.33 -23.31
CA PHE A 53 -2.90 7.82 -23.57
C PHE A 53 -2.84 6.32 -23.36
N CYS A 54 -1.85 5.65 -23.95
CA CYS A 54 -1.62 4.21 -23.75
C CYS A 54 -0.14 3.89 -23.49
N ARG A 55 0.19 2.60 -23.43
CA ARG A 55 1.57 2.11 -23.23
C ARG A 55 2.56 2.67 -24.27
N ASN A 56 2.12 2.85 -25.52
CA ASN A 56 2.96 3.46 -26.56
C ASN A 56 3.27 4.94 -26.25
N CYS A 57 2.35 5.67 -25.60
CA CYS A 57 2.59 7.05 -25.19
C CYS A 57 3.64 7.11 -24.07
N LEU A 58 3.61 6.16 -23.12
CA LEU A 58 4.63 6.05 -22.07
C LEU A 58 6.02 5.82 -22.67
N ALA A 59 6.13 4.90 -23.63
CA ALA A 59 7.39 4.63 -24.34
C ALA A 59 7.91 5.88 -25.07
N LYS A 60 7.02 6.61 -25.76
CA LYS A 60 7.37 7.89 -26.42
C LYS A 60 7.83 8.95 -25.41
N TRP A 61 7.21 9.04 -24.24
CA TRP A 61 7.65 9.97 -23.21
C TRP A 61 9.03 9.63 -22.65
N MET A 62 9.38 8.35 -22.51
CA MET A 62 10.74 7.95 -22.15
C MET A 62 11.77 8.38 -23.20
N VAL A 63 11.48 8.14 -24.50
CA VAL A 63 12.35 8.59 -25.59
C VAL A 63 12.50 10.11 -25.58
N LYS A 64 11.39 10.84 -25.43
CA LYS A 64 11.40 12.31 -25.32
C LYS A 64 12.31 12.77 -24.18
N SER A 65 12.17 12.18 -22.99
CA SER A 65 13.00 12.51 -21.83
C SER A 65 14.48 12.23 -22.09
N ALA A 66 14.82 11.10 -22.73
CA ALA A 66 16.19 10.79 -23.10
C ALA A 66 16.77 11.84 -24.07
N ARG A 67 16.00 12.28 -25.07
CA ARG A 67 16.42 13.33 -26.02
C ARG A 67 16.62 14.68 -25.33
N GLN A 68 15.71 15.05 -24.43
CA GLN A 68 15.83 16.27 -23.63
C GLN A 68 17.04 16.25 -22.69
N MET A 69 17.33 15.11 -22.06
CA MET A 69 18.51 14.95 -21.19
C MET A 69 19.83 15.11 -21.96
N VAL A 70 19.89 14.61 -23.19
CA VAL A 70 21.07 14.80 -24.05
C VAL A 70 21.20 16.24 -24.54
N ASP A 71 20.09 16.90 -24.85
CA ASP A 71 20.08 18.29 -25.34
C ASP A 71 20.30 19.31 -24.20
N ASP A 72 20.12 18.93 -22.93
CA ASP A 72 20.36 19.76 -21.75
C ASP A 72 21.85 19.84 -21.41
N THR A 73 22.51 20.87 -21.95
CA THR A 73 23.95 21.12 -21.74
C THR A 73 24.33 21.43 -20.28
N SER A 74 23.36 21.70 -19.40
CA SER A 74 23.64 21.89 -17.98
C SER A 74 23.94 20.58 -17.26
N ARG A 75 23.46 19.45 -17.81
CA ARG A 75 23.76 18.11 -17.29
C ARG A 75 25.13 17.68 -17.79
N HIS A 76 26.09 17.61 -16.87
CA HIS A 76 27.46 17.18 -17.18
C HIS A 76 27.52 15.66 -17.32
N LEU A 77 26.89 15.13 -18.37
CA LEU A 77 26.80 13.71 -18.66
C LEU A 77 28.12 13.18 -19.23
N SER A 78 28.51 11.97 -18.86
CA SER A 78 29.66 11.31 -19.46
C SER A 78 29.39 10.96 -20.94
N PRO A 79 30.44 10.87 -21.79
CA PRO A 79 30.28 10.43 -23.19
C PRO A 79 29.54 9.10 -23.33
N ASP A 80 29.82 8.14 -22.44
CA ASP A 80 29.16 6.83 -22.42
C ASP A 80 27.66 6.95 -22.10
N THR A 81 27.28 7.83 -21.16
CA THR A 81 25.87 8.08 -20.82
C THR A 81 25.14 8.73 -21.99
N VAL A 82 25.77 9.71 -22.65
CA VAL A 82 25.21 10.35 -23.84
C VAL A 82 25.01 9.34 -24.96
N GLN A 83 25.97 8.44 -25.18
CA GLN A 83 25.86 7.36 -26.16
C GLN A 83 24.69 6.43 -25.83
N ALA A 84 24.56 5.97 -24.59
CA ALA A 84 23.47 5.11 -24.15
C ALA A 84 22.09 5.78 -24.31
N LEU A 85 21.96 7.06 -23.93
CA LEU A 85 20.72 7.82 -24.12
C LEU A 85 20.37 8.02 -25.60
N ASN A 86 21.36 8.22 -26.47
CA ASN A 86 21.13 8.30 -27.92
C ASN A 86 20.62 6.97 -28.48
N GLN A 87 21.09 5.84 -27.95
CA GLN A 87 20.67 4.49 -28.35
C GLN A 87 19.27 4.10 -27.83
N MET A 88 18.73 4.80 -26.82
CA MET A 88 17.37 4.57 -26.33
C MET A 88 16.34 5.04 -27.35
N GLY A 89 15.91 4.13 -28.23
CA GLY A 89 14.87 4.34 -29.22
C GLY A 89 13.50 3.87 -28.71
N TYR A 90 12.53 3.88 -29.63
CA TYR A 90 11.18 3.44 -29.30
C TYR A 90 11.14 1.96 -28.90
N ALA A 91 11.90 1.10 -29.58
CA ALA A 91 11.85 -0.34 -29.33
C ALA A 91 12.30 -0.67 -27.90
N GLU A 92 13.41 -0.08 -27.47
CA GLU A 92 13.97 -0.23 -26.13
C GLU A 92 13.03 0.34 -25.06
N ALA A 93 12.48 1.54 -25.31
CA ALA A 93 11.51 2.15 -24.40
C ALA A 93 10.20 1.36 -24.32
N ALA A 94 9.72 0.83 -25.43
CA ALA A 94 8.53 0.00 -25.47
C ALA A 94 8.76 -1.31 -24.72
N GLU A 95 9.88 -1.98 -24.93
CA GLU A 95 10.22 -3.19 -24.17
C GLU A 95 10.23 -2.95 -22.67
N HIS A 96 10.74 -1.79 -22.21
CA HIS A 96 10.65 -1.40 -20.81
C HIS A 96 9.20 -1.25 -20.31
N VAL A 97 8.33 -0.61 -21.10
CA VAL A 97 6.92 -0.40 -20.73
C VAL A 97 6.10 -1.69 -20.80
N TYR A 98 6.35 -2.55 -21.78
CA TYR A 98 5.59 -3.78 -22.03
C TYR A 98 6.14 -5.02 -21.30
N GLY A 99 7.37 -4.97 -20.78
CA GLY A 99 8.07 -6.10 -20.16
C GLY A 99 8.57 -7.16 -21.16
N ILE A 100 8.18 -7.04 -22.42
CA ILE A 100 8.58 -7.84 -23.59
C ILE A 100 8.60 -6.91 -24.81
N SER A 101 9.21 -7.36 -25.91
CA SER A 101 9.17 -6.57 -27.16
C SER A 101 7.72 -6.28 -27.60
N TYR A 102 7.49 -5.07 -28.15
CA TYR A 102 6.14 -4.68 -28.60
C TYR A 102 5.57 -5.64 -29.65
N ASP A 103 6.41 -6.18 -30.54
CA ASP A 103 5.99 -7.15 -31.55
C ASP A 103 5.54 -8.47 -30.93
N GLU A 104 6.20 -8.93 -29.87
CA GLU A 104 5.80 -10.11 -29.12
C GLU A 104 4.51 -9.85 -28.33
N TRP A 105 4.38 -8.67 -27.72
CA TRP A 105 3.15 -8.27 -27.03
C TRP A 105 1.95 -8.26 -27.97
N LYS A 106 2.10 -7.70 -29.18
CA LYS A 106 1.02 -7.71 -30.19
C LYS A 106 0.58 -9.14 -30.54
N LYS A 107 1.54 -10.03 -30.76
CA LYS A 107 1.26 -11.44 -31.08
C LYS A 107 0.53 -12.17 -29.95
N ARG A 108 0.87 -11.87 -28.69
CA ARG A 108 0.30 -12.55 -27.52
C ARG A 108 -1.04 -11.97 -27.05
N HIS A 109 -1.19 -10.64 -27.11
CA HIS A 109 -2.20 -9.93 -26.34
C HIS A 109 -3.10 -9.00 -27.18
N GLN A 110 -2.67 -8.56 -28.36
CA GLN A 110 -3.45 -7.60 -29.13
C GLN A 110 -4.69 -8.27 -29.72
N ARG A 111 -5.85 -7.66 -29.46
CA ARG A 111 -7.14 -8.08 -30.00
C ARG A 111 -7.59 -7.15 -31.11
N LYS A 112 -8.43 -7.68 -32.01
CA LYS A 112 -9.10 -6.86 -33.02
C LYS A 112 -10.14 -5.97 -32.33
N ALA A 113 -10.07 -4.67 -32.61
CA ALA A 113 -11.05 -3.70 -32.11
C ALA A 113 -12.44 -3.95 -32.71
N THR A 114 -13.48 -3.79 -31.89
CA THR A 114 -14.86 -3.75 -32.39
C THR A 114 -15.17 -2.39 -33.01
N GLU A 115 -16.22 -2.33 -33.84
CA GLU A 115 -16.69 -1.06 -34.43
C GLU A 115 -17.06 -0.04 -33.36
N GLU A 116 -17.69 -0.48 -32.26
CA GLU A 116 -18.03 0.38 -31.13
C GLU A 116 -16.78 0.97 -30.44
N GLN A 117 -15.74 0.16 -30.24
CA GLN A 117 -14.47 0.64 -29.68
C GLN A 117 -13.78 1.65 -30.60
N MET A 118 -13.83 1.43 -31.92
CA MET A 118 -13.28 2.37 -32.89
C MET A 118 -14.05 3.70 -32.93
N GLN A 119 -15.38 3.65 -32.78
CA GLN A 119 -16.21 4.86 -32.67
C GLN A 119 -15.88 5.65 -31.40
N LYS A 120 -15.76 4.97 -30.26
CA LYS A 120 -15.40 5.60 -28.98
C LYS A 120 -14.00 6.21 -29.03
N TYR A 121 -13.04 5.51 -29.63
CA TYR A 121 -11.69 6.01 -29.84
C TYR A 121 -11.67 7.25 -30.74
N GLY A 122 -12.44 7.25 -31.83
CA GLY A 122 -12.58 8.41 -32.70
C GLY A 122 -13.22 9.60 -31.97
N ALA A 123 -14.24 9.34 -31.15
CA ALA A 123 -14.90 10.38 -30.36
C ALA A 123 -13.99 10.97 -29.25
N SER A 124 -13.01 10.20 -28.76
CA SER A 124 -12.06 10.68 -27.76
C SER A 124 -10.80 11.33 -28.33
N ALA A 125 -10.68 11.48 -29.66
CA ALA A 125 -9.46 11.97 -30.33
C ALA A 125 -8.94 13.30 -29.77
N ALA A 126 -9.83 14.23 -29.40
CA ALA A 126 -9.44 15.52 -28.83
C ALA A 126 -8.75 15.42 -27.45
N LEU A 127 -8.85 14.26 -26.78
CA LEU A 127 -8.23 13.99 -25.49
C LEU A 127 -6.89 13.24 -25.62
N HIS A 128 -6.52 12.84 -26.84
CA HIS A 128 -5.33 12.00 -27.03
C HIS A 128 -4.05 12.79 -26.78
N ALA A 129 -3.08 12.13 -26.14
CA ALA A 129 -1.78 12.69 -25.84
C ALA A 129 -1.07 13.14 -27.11
N GLN A 130 -0.64 14.40 -27.11
CA GLN A 130 0.14 14.97 -28.19
C GLN A 130 1.62 14.67 -27.99
N HIS A 131 2.31 14.40 -29.10
CA HIS A 131 3.73 14.06 -29.09
C HIS A 131 4.48 14.95 -30.08
N ASP A 132 5.64 15.46 -29.65
CA ASP A 132 6.56 16.20 -30.51
C ASP A 132 7.30 15.20 -31.41
N THR A 133 6.79 15.02 -32.63
CA THR A 133 7.32 14.05 -33.60
C THR A 133 8.73 14.41 -34.04
N ALA A 134 9.02 15.69 -34.22
CA ALA A 134 10.36 16.16 -34.61
C ALA A 134 11.41 15.82 -33.55
N LEU A 135 11.07 15.96 -32.26
CA LEU A 135 11.98 15.57 -31.18
C LEU A 135 12.13 14.05 -31.05
N LEU A 136 11.06 13.29 -31.29
CA LEU A 136 11.07 11.83 -31.21
C LEU A 136 11.87 11.18 -32.35
N GLU A 137 11.80 11.73 -33.56
CA GLU A 137 12.50 11.24 -34.75
C GLU A 137 13.95 11.72 -34.85
N LYS A 138 14.36 12.63 -33.95
CA LYS A 138 15.74 13.14 -33.89
C LYS A 138 16.73 11.99 -33.67
N ARG A 139 17.84 12.04 -34.44
CA ARG A 139 18.95 11.06 -34.46
C ARG A 139 18.63 9.76 -35.21
N ASP A 140 17.84 9.85 -36.28
CA ASP A 140 17.57 8.78 -37.27
C ASP A 140 17.00 7.47 -36.68
N MET A 141 16.26 7.56 -35.58
CA MET A 141 15.63 6.42 -34.93
C MET A 141 14.14 6.35 -35.30
N PRO A 142 13.68 5.26 -35.96
CA PRO A 142 12.29 5.16 -36.39
C PRO A 142 11.34 4.97 -35.20
N LEU A 143 10.24 5.73 -35.19
CA LEU A 143 9.09 5.46 -34.32
C LEU A 143 8.40 4.17 -34.80
N ALA A 144 8.19 3.19 -33.92
CA ALA A 144 7.41 2.01 -34.32
C ALA A 144 5.91 2.38 -34.38
N SER A 145 5.50 2.74 -35.59
CA SER A 145 4.12 2.89 -36.06
C SER A 145 3.31 4.05 -35.48
N ASN A 146 2.83 4.92 -36.38
CA ASN A 146 1.86 5.99 -36.11
C ASN A 146 0.42 5.45 -35.93
N VAL A 147 0.25 4.13 -35.80
CA VAL A 147 -1.05 3.43 -35.94
C VAL A 147 -1.99 3.64 -34.75
N CYS A 148 -1.50 4.16 -33.61
CA CYS A 148 -2.33 4.42 -32.42
C CYS A 148 -2.70 5.91 -32.20
N CYS A 149 -2.26 6.83 -33.04
CA CYS A 149 -2.54 8.26 -32.92
C CYS A 149 -2.80 8.80 -34.34
N GLN A 150 -4.06 8.90 -34.76
CA GLN A 150 -4.34 9.61 -36.01
C GLN A 150 -4.18 11.11 -35.78
N ASP A 151 -3.52 11.79 -36.73
CA ASP A 151 -3.43 13.24 -36.78
C ASP A 151 -4.85 13.84 -36.80
N VAL A 152 -5.16 14.70 -35.83
CA VAL A 152 -6.40 15.48 -35.83
C VAL A 152 -6.27 16.60 -36.85
N ASP A 153 -7.09 16.54 -37.90
CA ASP A 153 -7.36 17.67 -38.79
C ASP A 153 -8.07 18.77 -37.96
N GLU A 154 -7.46 19.97 -37.88
CA GLU A 154 -7.79 21.08 -36.98
C GLU A 154 -9.19 21.72 -37.19
N SER A 155 -10.05 21.13 -38.03
CA SER A 155 -11.19 21.84 -38.61
C SER A 155 -12.58 21.52 -38.02
N LYS A 156 -12.74 20.65 -37.00
CA LYS A 156 -14.10 20.29 -36.50
C LYS A 156 -14.23 20.12 -34.99
N SER A 157 -14.90 21.07 -34.34
CA SER A 157 -15.41 20.99 -32.96
C SER A 157 -16.90 20.61 -32.94
N GLY A 158 -17.33 19.83 -31.94
CA GLY A 158 -18.73 19.38 -31.77
C GLY A 158 -19.12 19.13 -30.30
N PRO A 159 -20.43 19.14 -29.96
CA PRO A 159 -21.02 19.85 -28.80
C PRO A 159 -21.21 19.00 -27.52
N PRO A 160 -21.66 19.59 -26.37
CA PRO A 160 -21.45 19.02 -25.03
C PRO A 160 -22.50 17.98 -24.58
N LEU A 161 -22.07 17.14 -23.64
CA LEU A 161 -22.72 15.96 -23.06
C LEU A 161 -23.92 16.25 -22.12
N THR A 162 -24.81 15.26 -21.98
CA THR A 162 -25.89 15.22 -20.97
C THR A 162 -25.69 14.05 -19.97
N PRO A 163 -26.05 14.15 -18.67
CA PRO A 163 -25.71 13.15 -17.63
C PRO A 163 -26.67 11.94 -17.54
N PRO A 164 -26.34 10.91 -16.72
CA PRO A 164 -26.66 9.52 -16.98
C PRO A 164 -27.98 9.02 -16.34
N GLN A 165 -28.51 7.92 -16.89
CA GLN A 165 -29.53 7.10 -16.22
C GLN A 165 -28.88 5.84 -15.59
N GLN A 166 -29.14 5.61 -14.30
CA GLN A 166 -28.85 4.36 -13.58
C GLN A 166 -30.14 3.50 -13.46
N PRO A 167 -30.09 2.27 -12.90
CA PRO A 167 -29.26 1.13 -13.27
C PRO A 167 -30.16 -0.10 -13.53
N LYS A 168 -29.76 -1.07 -14.37
CA LYS A 168 -30.44 -2.37 -14.40
C LYS A 168 -29.50 -3.57 -14.38
N GLN A 169 -29.66 -4.27 -13.25
CA GLN A 169 -29.58 -5.70 -13.02
C GLN A 169 -28.20 -6.33 -12.82
N ALA A 170 -28.19 -7.17 -11.79
CA ALA A 170 -27.04 -7.76 -11.15
C ALA A 170 -26.21 -8.59 -12.13
N SER A 171 -24.99 -8.13 -12.38
CA SER A 171 -23.97 -8.95 -13.01
C SER A 171 -23.29 -9.77 -11.91
N THR A 172 -23.29 -11.08 -12.11
CA THR A 172 -22.57 -12.10 -11.34
C THR A 172 -21.15 -11.64 -10.98
N ALA A 173 -20.76 -11.90 -9.73
CA ALA A 173 -19.44 -11.54 -9.22
C ALA A 173 -18.32 -12.09 -10.13
N PRO A 174 -17.35 -11.26 -10.53
CA PRO A 174 -16.21 -11.72 -11.32
C PRO A 174 -15.31 -12.64 -10.49
N GLN A 175 -14.79 -13.69 -11.12
CA GLN A 175 -13.84 -14.63 -10.51
C GLN A 175 -12.52 -13.92 -10.16
N PRO A 176 -11.86 -14.29 -9.06
CA PRO A 176 -10.71 -13.57 -8.54
C PRO A 176 -9.43 -14.02 -9.23
N GLU A 177 -9.00 -13.28 -10.26
CA GLU A 177 -7.72 -13.52 -10.93
C GLU A 177 -6.86 -12.25 -10.82
N ASP A 178 -5.80 -12.40 -10.01
CA ASP A 178 -4.68 -11.50 -9.70
C ASP A 178 -4.96 -10.05 -9.26
N ARG A 179 -5.10 -9.88 -7.95
CA ARG A 179 -4.91 -8.59 -7.24
C ARG A 179 -3.72 -8.76 -6.31
N THR A 180 -2.51 -8.51 -6.79
CA THR A 180 -1.36 -8.33 -5.91
C THR A 180 -1.53 -7.00 -5.17
N ILE A 181 -2.14 -7.05 -3.98
CA ILE A 181 -2.22 -5.89 -3.08
C ILE A 181 -0.75 -5.46 -2.81
N PRO A 182 -0.34 -4.20 -3.03
CA PRO A 182 1.03 -3.78 -2.72
C PRO A 182 1.36 -4.09 -1.24
N PRO A 183 2.64 -4.35 -0.90
CA PRO A 183 3.01 -4.61 0.49
C PRO A 183 2.65 -3.40 1.36
N PHE A 184 2.05 -3.65 2.52
CA PHE A 184 1.75 -2.58 3.47
C PHE A 184 3.02 -1.83 3.88
N ILE A 185 2.95 -0.50 3.80
CA ILE A 185 3.95 0.40 4.36
C ILE A 185 3.33 0.99 5.64
N PRO A 186 3.88 0.70 6.82
CA PRO A 186 3.34 1.24 8.06
C PRO A 186 3.36 2.78 8.06
N PRO A 187 2.33 3.44 8.62
CA PRO A 187 2.36 4.89 8.75
C PRO A 187 3.54 5.32 9.63
N PRO A 188 4.06 6.55 9.44
CA PRO A 188 5.11 7.07 10.30
C PRO A 188 4.63 7.10 11.76
N ILE A 189 5.52 6.73 12.68
CA ILE A 189 5.24 6.81 14.11
C ILE A 189 5.28 8.28 14.54
N PRO A 190 4.21 8.81 15.17
CA PRO A 190 4.12 10.21 15.58
C PRO A 190 4.91 10.50 16.87
N PHE A 191 6.23 10.24 16.89
CA PHE A 191 7.05 10.30 18.10
C PHE A 191 6.88 11.59 18.91
N GLN A 192 6.76 12.74 18.25
CA GLN A 192 6.62 14.05 18.89
C GLN A 192 5.26 14.30 19.59
N TYR A 193 4.28 13.43 19.34
CA TYR A 193 2.94 13.51 19.92
C TYR A 193 2.63 12.34 20.85
N LEU A 194 3.57 11.41 21.00
CA LEU A 194 3.41 10.31 21.94
C LEU A 194 3.49 10.84 23.38
N PRO A 195 2.78 10.20 24.32
CA PRO A 195 2.87 10.57 25.71
C PRO A 195 4.29 10.23 26.23
N GLU A 196 4.81 11.08 27.11
CA GLU A 196 6.13 10.93 27.71
C GLU A 196 6.00 10.82 29.24
N PRO A 197 6.16 9.61 29.83
CA PRO A 197 6.48 8.33 29.18
C PRO A 197 5.27 7.62 28.54
N LEU A 198 5.54 6.87 27.48
CA LEU A 198 4.60 5.92 26.87
C LEU A 198 4.56 4.65 27.71
N HIS A 199 3.52 4.53 28.54
CA HIS A 199 3.25 3.30 29.29
C HIS A 199 2.63 2.19 28.42
N VAL A 200 3.34 1.07 28.30
CA VAL A 200 2.91 -0.16 27.60
C VAL A 200 2.83 -1.31 28.61
N ALA A 201 1.72 -2.03 28.63
CA ALA A 201 1.56 -3.23 29.43
C ALA A 201 1.54 -4.48 28.56
N VAL A 202 2.27 -5.52 28.98
CA VAL A 202 2.33 -6.82 28.30
C VAL A 202 1.74 -7.91 29.19
N LEU A 203 0.69 -8.58 28.71
CA LEU A 203 0.05 -9.68 29.42
C LEU A 203 0.31 -11.00 28.71
N THR A 204 1.14 -11.86 29.29
CA THR A 204 1.28 -13.24 28.82
C THR A 204 0.13 -14.08 29.37
N VAL A 205 -0.64 -14.68 28.48
CA VAL A 205 -1.73 -15.61 28.82
C VAL A 205 -1.26 -17.03 28.50
N SER A 206 -0.93 -17.79 29.54
CA SER A 206 -0.55 -19.19 29.42
C SER A 206 -0.66 -19.93 30.75
N ASP A 207 -1.42 -21.02 30.76
CA ASP A 207 -1.45 -21.99 31.86
C ASP A 207 -0.04 -22.47 32.22
N ARG A 208 0.77 -22.79 31.21
CA ARG A 208 2.12 -23.32 31.43
C ARG A 208 3.09 -22.30 32.00
N ALA A 209 3.06 -21.07 31.48
CA ALA A 209 3.93 -19.99 31.97
C ALA A 209 3.54 -19.56 33.38
N SER A 210 2.24 -19.42 33.66
CA SER A 210 1.75 -19.04 34.99
C SER A 210 2.07 -20.08 36.07
N GLN A 211 2.13 -21.36 35.70
CA GLN A 211 2.52 -22.45 36.60
C GLN A 211 4.04 -22.70 36.66
N GLY A 212 4.84 -21.97 35.88
CA GLY A 212 6.30 -22.18 35.80
C GLY A 212 6.70 -23.53 35.19
N THR A 213 5.83 -24.16 34.40
CA THR A 213 6.05 -25.50 33.84
C THR A 213 6.82 -25.49 32.53
N TYR A 214 7.00 -24.33 31.90
CA TYR A 214 7.98 -24.18 30.82
C TYR A 214 9.39 -24.26 31.40
N VAL A 215 10.18 -25.24 30.95
CA VAL A 215 11.61 -25.38 31.31
C VAL A 215 12.39 -24.10 30.95
N THR A 216 11.97 -23.41 29.90
CA THR A 216 12.58 -22.18 29.38
C THR A 216 11.93 -20.89 29.90
N GLY A 217 10.88 -20.98 30.72
CA GLY A 217 10.06 -19.82 31.10
C GLY A 217 9.21 -19.26 29.96
N ASP A 218 8.63 -18.08 30.18
CA ASP A 218 7.92 -17.31 29.16
C ASP A 218 8.90 -16.72 28.15
N LEU A 219 8.70 -17.06 26.87
CA LEU A 219 9.48 -16.52 25.75
C LEU A 219 8.70 -15.50 24.94
N SER A 220 7.37 -15.51 25.03
CA SER A 220 6.52 -14.68 24.18
C SER A 220 6.34 -13.29 24.77
N GLY A 221 6.18 -13.17 26.09
CA GLY A 221 6.21 -11.89 26.78
C GLY A 221 7.47 -11.08 26.45
N PRO A 222 8.69 -11.63 26.66
CA PRO A 222 9.93 -10.97 26.28
C PRO A 222 10.01 -10.61 24.79
N ALA A 223 9.53 -11.48 23.89
CA ALA A 223 9.51 -11.20 22.45
C ALA A 223 8.59 -10.02 22.09
N VAL A 224 7.48 -9.81 22.81
CA VAL A 224 6.64 -8.62 22.65
C VAL A 224 7.43 -7.37 23.02
N VAL A 225 8.12 -7.38 24.16
CA VAL A 225 8.90 -6.24 24.65
C VAL A 225 10.01 -5.88 23.65
N GLU A 226 10.77 -6.87 23.19
CA GLU A 226 11.86 -6.69 22.22
C GLU A 226 11.35 -6.08 20.91
N ALA A 227 10.26 -6.63 20.35
CA ALA A 227 9.70 -6.14 19.09
C ALA A 227 9.09 -4.73 19.23
N VAL A 228 8.49 -4.40 20.38
CA VAL A 228 8.02 -3.02 20.67
C VAL A 228 9.21 -2.06 20.69
N GLN A 229 10.29 -2.43 21.40
CA GLN A 229 11.50 -1.62 21.49
C GLN A 229 12.17 -1.41 20.13
N GLU A 230 12.22 -2.43 19.29
CA GLU A 230 12.77 -2.35 17.93
C GLU A 230 12.00 -1.35 17.07
N VAL A 231 10.66 -1.45 17.05
CA VAL A 231 9.81 -0.52 16.29
C VAL A 231 9.91 0.90 16.83
N LEU A 232 10.02 1.06 18.15
CA LEU A 232 10.25 2.35 18.80
C LEU A 232 11.71 2.83 18.69
N GLN A 233 12.58 2.11 17.96
CA GLN A 233 13.99 2.45 17.75
C GLN A 233 14.77 2.64 19.07
N ASN A 234 14.41 1.87 20.11
CA ASN A 234 14.96 1.98 21.46
C ASN A 234 14.80 3.37 22.10
N ASN A 235 13.73 4.08 21.73
CA ASN A 235 13.41 5.37 22.34
C ASN A 235 13.14 5.21 23.85
N SER A 236 13.88 5.97 24.66
CA SER A 236 13.90 5.88 26.13
C SER A 236 12.59 6.29 26.81
N LEU A 237 11.61 6.75 26.03
CA LEU A 237 10.33 7.25 26.51
C LEU A 237 9.32 6.12 26.78
N CYS A 238 9.62 4.87 26.46
CA CYS A 238 8.70 3.74 26.66
C CYS A 238 8.94 3.03 28.01
N GLU A 239 7.92 3.01 28.86
CA GLU A 239 7.92 2.23 30.10
C GLU A 239 7.07 0.98 29.93
N VAL A 240 7.67 -0.19 30.16
CA VAL A 240 6.99 -1.48 29.97
C VAL A 240 6.72 -2.15 31.31
N THR A 241 5.46 -2.48 31.57
CA THR A 241 5.05 -3.34 32.69
C THR A 241 4.59 -4.69 32.14
N SER A 242 4.91 -5.80 32.80
CA SER A 242 4.50 -7.13 32.35
C SER A 242 3.86 -7.96 33.46
N ALA A 243 2.95 -8.84 33.06
CA ALA A 243 2.31 -9.81 33.95
C ALA A 243 2.04 -11.13 33.22
N ILE A 244 1.89 -12.22 33.97
CA ILE A 244 1.56 -13.55 33.44
C ILE A 244 0.31 -14.06 34.14
N VAL A 245 -0.67 -14.52 33.37
CA VAL A 245 -1.91 -15.13 33.87
C VAL A 245 -2.18 -16.47 33.19
N PRO A 246 -2.90 -17.40 33.84
CA PRO A 246 -3.38 -18.61 33.19
C PRO A 246 -4.44 -18.29 32.12
N ASP A 247 -4.78 -19.29 31.32
CA ASP A 247 -5.83 -19.24 30.30
C ASP A 247 -7.22 -19.26 30.95
N ASP A 248 -7.54 -18.18 31.65
CA ASP A 248 -8.73 -18.01 32.49
C ASP A 248 -9.40 -16.66 32.22
N THR A 249 -10.68 -16.70 31.87
CA THR A 249 -11.42 -15.50 31.47
C THR A 249 -11.43 -14.42 32.56
N GLU A 250 -11.72 -14.80 33.81
CA GLU A 250 -11.87 -13.82 34.90
C GLU A 250 -10.52 -13.16 35.23
N ARG A 251 -9.44 -13.93 35.25
CA ARG A 251 -8.09 -13.41 35.51
C ARG A 251 -7.58 -12.48 34.41
N ILE A 252 -7.83 -12.83 33.15
CA ILE A 252 -7.49 -11.97 32.01
C ILE A 252 -8.25 -10.65 32.12
N GLN A 253 -9.57 -10.70 32.34
CA GLN A 253 -10.39 -9.50 32.49
C GLN A 253 -9.99 -8.63 33.67
N ALA A 254 -9.67 -9.24 34.82
CA ALA A 254 -9.23 -8.51 35.99
C ALA A 254 -7.93 -7.75 35.72
N HIS A 255 -6.97 -8.35 35.02
CA HIS A 255 -5.72 -7.68 34.66
C HIS A 255 -5.93 -6.57 33.63
N LEU A 256 -6.70 -6.82 32.57
CA LEU A 256 -7.02 -5.79 31.58
C LEU A 256 -7.68 -4.57 32.24
N ASN A 257 -8.68 -4.79 33.11
CA ASN A 257 -9.33 -3.72 33.85
C ASN A 257 -8.41 -3.03 34.87
N SER A 258 -7.46 -3.75 35.47
CA SER A 258 -6.50 -3.15 36.41
C SER A 258 -5.55 -2.16 35.75
N TRP A 259 -5.38 -2.22 34.43
CA TRP A 259 -4.56 -1.31 33.64
C TRP A 259 -5.37 -0.28 32.85
N LYS A 260 -6.70 -0.38 32.86
CA LYS A 260 -7.62 0.58 32.23
C LYS A 260 -7.30 2.01 32.69
N ASP A 261 -7.10 2.89 31.71
CA ASP A 261 -6.75 4.31 31.85
C ASP A 261 -5.45 4.60 32.64
N GLN A 262 -4.67 3.56 33.00
CA GLN A 262 -3.35 3.70 33.65
C GLN A 262 -2.19 3.52 32.68
N VAL A 263 -2.44 2.83 31.57
CA VAL A 263 -1.47 2.64 30.49
C VAL A 263 -2.12 3.02 29.16
N HIS A 264 -1.29 3.38 28.18
CA HIS A 264 -1.79 3.78 26.86
C HIS A 264 -2.05 2.56 25.97
N LEU A 265 -1.26 1.50 26.15
CA LEU A 265 -1.33 0.31 25.31
C LEU A 265 -1.22 -0.96 26.16
N ILE A 266 -2.12 -1.92 25.92
CA ILE A 266 -2.05 -3.28 26.47
C ILE A 266 -1.90 -4.27 25.32
N LEU A 267 -0.82 -5.04 25.33
CA LEU A 267 -0.54 -6.12 24.38
C LEU A 267 -0.61 -7.46 25.10
N THR A 268 -1.62 -8.27 24.78
CA THR A 268 -1.67 -9.64 25.31
C THR A 268 -0.95 -10.60 24.36
N THR A 269 -0.30 -11.65 24.86
CA THR A 269 0.25 -12.73 24.03
C THR A 269 -0.18 -14.09 24.55
N GLY A 270 -0.73 -14.93 23.68
CA GLY A 270 -1.24 -16.26 24.03
C GLY A 270 -2.77 -16.33 24.22
N GLY A 271 -3.29 -17.55 24.28
CA GLY A 271 -4.72 -17.83 24.44
C GLY A 271 -5.61 -17.45 23.25
N THR A 272 -5.05 -17.25 22.05
CA THR A 272 -5.76 -16.84 20.81
C THR A 272 -5.97 -17.99 19.80
N GLY A 273 -5.55 -19.21 20.14
CA GLY A 273 -5.66 -20.40 19.30
C GLY A 273 -7.03 -21.07 19.32
N PHE A 274 -7.09 -22.38 19.04
CA PHE A 274 -8.34 -23.17 18.95
C PHE A 274 -8.58 -24.13 20.11
N SER A 275 -7.70 -24.16 21.10
CA SER A 275 -7.89 -24.96 22.31
C SER A 275 -9.14 -24.50 23.05
N SER A 276 -9.81 -25.42 23.76
CA SER A 276 -10.91 -25.05 24.67
C SER A 276 -10.47 -24.13 25.80
N ARG A 277 -9.16 -24.05 26.04
CA ARG A 277 -8.53 -23.12 26.99
C ARG A 277 -8.20 -21.76 26.36
N ASP A 278 -8.08 -21.66 25.04
CA ASP A 278 -7.77 -20.37 24.39
C ASP A 278 -8.99 -19.44 24.52
N VAL A 279 -8.97 -18.54 25.51
CA VAL A 279 -10.11 -17.66 25.84
C VAL A 279 -9.75 -16.16 25.84
N THR A 280 -8.54 -15.79 25.42
CA THR A 280 -8.07 -14.39 25.42
C THR A 280 -8.96 -13.47 24.60
N PRO A 281 -9.37 -13.81 23.36
CA PRO A 281 -10.26 -12.96 22.58
C PRO A 281 -11.61 -12.73 23.27
N GLU A 282 -12.24 -13.78 23.79
CA GLU A 282 -13.53 -13.70 24.48
C GLU A 282 -13.43 -12.89 25.78
N ALA A 283 -12.34 -13.04 26.52
CA ALA A 283 -12.08 -12.25 27.71
C ALA A 283 -11.89 -10.76 27.36
N THR A 284 -11.12 -10.47 26.31
CA THR A 284 -10.84 -9.11 25.84
C THR A 284 -12.10 -8.42 25.34
N LYS A 285 -12.88 -9.06 24.44
CA LYS A 285 -14.13 -8.47 23.90
C LYS A 285 -15.14 -8.07 24.96
N ARG A 286 -15.17 -8.77 26.09
CA ARG A 286 -16.10 -8.48 27.19
C ARG A 286 -15.73 -7.23 28.01
N VAL A 287 -14.49 -6.75 27.92
CA VAL A 287 -14.03 -5.56 28.66
C VAL A 287 -13.91 -4.34 27.76
N LEU A 288 -13.71 -4.53 26.45
CA LEU A 288 -13.62 -3.42 25.50
C LEU A 288 -14.89 -2.56 25.51
N ASP A 289 -14.70 -1.24 25.57
CA ASP A 289 -15.77 -0.27 25.39
C ASP A 289 -16.06 -0.07 23.89
N THR A 290 -15.06 -0.20 23.02
CA THR A 290 -15.21 -0.15 21.56
C THR A 290 -14.31 -1.18 20.89
N GLU A 291 -14.88 -2.07 20.08
CA GLU A 291 -14.14 -3.06 19.31
C GLU A 291 -13.61 -2.45 17.99
N LEU A 292 -12.42 -2.86 17.57
CA LEU A 292 -11.78 -2.45 16.32
C LEU A 292 -11.62 -3.65 15.37
N PRO A 293 -12.73 -4.24 14.88
CA PRO A 293 -12.66 -5.46 14.07
C PRO A 293 -11.90 -5.24 12.75
N GLY A 294 -11.98 -4.04 12.17
CA GLY A 294 -11.25 -3.68 10.95
C GLY A 294 -9.73 -3.71 11.12
N LEU A 295 -9.22 -3.33 12.29
CA LEU A 295 -7.79 -3.34 12.58
C LEU A 295 -7.24 -4.77 12.57
N MET A 296 -7.89 -5.68 13.32
CA MET A 296 -7.44 -7.07 13.37
C MET A 296 -7.68 -7.84 12.07
N ALA A 297 -8.73 -7.52 11.32
CA ALA A 297 -8.93 -8.09 9.98
C ALA A 297 -7.80 -7.67 9.02
N PHE A 298 -7.41 -6.39 9.05
CA PHE A 298 -6.31 -5.88 8.25
C PHE A 298 -4.96 -6.51 8.65
N VAL A 299 -4.60 -6.45 9.93
CA VAL A 299 -3.32 -6.97 10.42
C VAL A 299 -3.20 -8.48 10.15
N THR A 300 -4.26 -9.24 10.40
CA THR A 300 -4.32 -10.67 10.06
C THR A 300 -4.12 -10.92 8.57
N THR A 301 -4.70 -10.08 7.72
CA THR A 301 -4.53 -10.17 6.26
C THR A 301 -3.07 -9.94 5.87
N GLU A 302 -2.42 -8.89 6.38
CA GLU A 302 -1.02 -8.60 6.09
C GLU A 302 -0.07 -9.69 6.60
N CYS A 303 -0.25 -10.16 7.83
CA CYS A 303 0.56 -11.26 8.37
C CYS A 303 0.34 -12.58 7.59
N SER A 304 -0.86 -12.83 7.09
CA SER A 304 -1.18 -14.06 6.33
C SER A 304 -0.42 -14.20 5.02
N ARG A 305 0.13 -13.09 4.49
CA ARG A 305 0.96 -13.06 3.29
C ARG A 305 2.31 -13.75 3.50
N LEU A 306 2.83 -13.70 4.72
CA LEU A 306 4.09 -14.35 5.12
C LEU A 306 3.84 -15.73 5.73
N GLN A 307 2.80 -15.83 6.55
CA GLN A 307 2.41 -17.04 7.26
C GLN A 307 0.92 -17.30 7.07
N PRO A 308 0.50 -18.17 6.12
CA PRO A 308 -0.92 -18.41 5.82
C PRO A 308 -1.77 -18.76 7.04
N LEU A 309 -1.20 -19.44 8.03
CA LEU A 309 -1.87 -19.80 9.28
C LEU A 309 -2.18 -18.61 10.20
N ALA A 310 -1.62 -17.42 9.95
CA ALA A 310 -2.01 -16.21 10.69
C ALA A 310 -3.49 -15.87 10.49
N SER A 311 -4.08 -16.24 9.33
CA SER A 311 -5.50 -16.09 9.02
C SER A 311 -6.44 -16.82 10.00
N LEU A 312 -5.91 -17.76 10.77
CA LEU A 312 -6.63 -18.54 11.75
C LEU A 312 -6.67 -17.91 13.15
N SER A 313 -5.94 -16.80 13.36
CA SER A 313 -5.92 -16.10 14.65
C SER A 313 -7.31 -15.58 15.00
N ARG A 314 -7.73 -15.79 16.26
CA ARG A 314 -8.98 -15.23 16.80
C ARG A 314 -8.78 -13.90 17.54
N GLY A 315 -7.57 -13.34 17.50
CA GLY A 315 -7.22 -12.13 18.25
C GLY A 315 -8.16 -10.95 17.96
N THR A 316 -8.44 -10.15 18.99
CA THR A 316 -9.22 -8.91 18.87
C THR A 316 -8.38 -7.70 19.28
N ALA A 317 -8.84 -6.51 18.90
CA ALA A 317 -8.31 -5.24 19.38
C ALA A 317 -9.46 -4.27 19.65
N GLY A 318 -9.21 -3.27 20.49
CA GLY A 318 -10.21 -2.27 20.84
C GLY A 318 -9.72 -1.22 21.82
N ILE A 319 -10.63 -0.33 22.19
CA ILE A 319 -10.44 0.70 23.20
C ILE A 319 -11.06 0.20 24.51
N LEU A 320 -10.31 0.33 25.60
CA LEU A 320 -10.71 0.06 26.97
C LEU A 320 -10.59 1.37 27.77
N GLY A 321 -11.73 1.93 28.17
CA GLY A 321 -11.80 3.23 28.82
C GLY A 321 -11.70 4.38 27.84
N THR A 322 -10.99 5.39 28.28
CA THR A 322 -10.80 6.66 27.57
C THR A 322 -9.46 6.74 26.86
N SER A 323 -8.40 6.17 27.45
CA SER A 323 -7.03 6.34 26.94
C SER A 323 -6.27 5.05 26.65
N THR A 324 -6.85 3.87 26.95
CA THR A 324 -6.15 2.59 26.77
C THR A 324 -6.60 1.86 25.52
N VAL A 325 -5.64 1.50 24.67
CA VAL A 325 -5.85 0.59 23.54
C VAL A 325 -5.39 -0.82 23.92
N VAL A 326 -6.15 -1.84 23.53
CA VAL A 326 -5.83 -3.26 23.78
C VAL A 326 -5.74 -4.01 22.47
N ALA A 327 -4.73 -4.87 22.31
CA ALA A 327 -4.63 -5.78 21.17
C ALA A 327 -4.11 -7.16 21.57
N ASN A 328 -4.67 -8.22 20.97
CA ASN A 328 -4.23 -9.58 21.19
C ASN A 328 -3.24 -10.05 20.12
N LEU A 329 -2.10 -10.55 20.59
CA LEU A 329 -1.02 -11.12 19.79
C LEU A 329 -1.02 -12.66 19.89
N PRO A 330 -0.43 -13.36 18.90
CA PRO A 330 -0.24 -14.81 18.99
C PRO A 330 0.67 -15.18 20.16
N GLY A 331 0.54 -16.43 20.63
CA GLY A 331 1.36 -16.97 21.72
C GLY A 331 2.74 -17.49 21.30
N ASN A 332 3.08 -17.47 20.01
CA ASN A 332 4.41 -17.88 19.53
C ASN A 332 5.32 -16.63 19.33
N PRO A 333 6.59 -16.66 19.75
CA PRO A 333 7.48 -15.50 19.59
C PRO A 333 7.64 -15.02 18.14
N LYS A 334 7.70 -15.96 17.19
CA LYS A 334 7.81 -15.65 15.76
C LYS A 334 6.61 -14.85 15.23
N GLY A 335 5.39 -15.24 15.60
CA GLY A 335 4.19 -14.51 15.15
C GLY A 335 4.07 -13.14 15.81
N VAL A 336 4.59 -12.97 17.02
CA VAL A 336 4.72 -11.66 17.68
C VAL A 336 5.65 -10.74 16.88
N GLN A 337 6.84 -11.23 16.50
CA GLN A 337 7.81 -10.49 15.70
C GLN A 337 7.28 -10.12 14.31
N GLU A 338 6.44 -10.96 13.70
CA GLU A 338 5.80 -10.68 12.41
C GLU A 338 4.64 -9.67 12.52
N MET A 339 3.90 -9.67 13.65
CA MET A 339 2.68 -8.87 13.81
C MET A 339 2.96 -7.45 14.31
N ILE A 340 3.89 -7.27 15.25
CA ILE A 340 4.16 -5.96 15.88
C ILE A 340 4.59 -4.88 14.88
N PRO A 341 5.48 -5.13 13.90
CA PRO A 341 5.87 -4.11 12.91
C PRO A 341 4.69 -3.57 12.07
N VAL A 342 3.65 -4.39 11.89
CA VAL A 342 2.43 -4.00 11.18
C VAL A 342 1.46 -3.28 12.11
N LEU A 343 1.23 -3.84 13.29
CA LEU A 343 0.18 -3.43 14.22
C LEU A 343 0.56 -2.19 15.05
N LEU A 344 1.78 -2.15 15.59
CA LEU A 344 2.18 -1.13 16.57
C LEU A 344 2.13 0.30 16.01
N PRO A 345 2.60 0.60 14.78
CA PRO A 345 2.49 1.94 14.21
C PRO A 345 1.05 2.44 14.13
N LEU A 346 0.09 1.55 13.83
CA LEU A 346 -1.34 1.88 13.80
C LEU A 346 -1.85 2.20 15.21
N LEU A 347 -1.51 1.38 16.20
CA LEU A 347 -1.90 1.58 17.59
C LEU A 347 -1.32 2.88 18.18
N LEU A 348 -0.09 3.23 17.82
CA LEU A 348 0.55 4.46 18.29
C LEU A 348 -0.14 5.71 17.74
N ASN A 349 -0.61 5.68 16.48
CA ASN A 349 -1.44 6.77 15.95
C ASN A 349 -2.77 6.88 16.72
N MET A 350 -3.40 5.76 17.07
CA MET A 350 -4.61 5.77 17.90
C MET A 350 -4.37 6.34 19.30
N VAL A 351 -3.24 6.01 19.93
CA VAL A 351 -2.87 6.55 21.24
C VAL A 351 -2.73 8.08 21.20
N VAL A 352 -2.28 8.65 20.08
CA VAL A 352 -2.23 10.11 19.89
C VAL A 352 -3.64 10.68 19.73
N GLU A 353 -4.48 10.06 18.89
CA GLU A 353 -5.85 10.53 18.67
C GLU A 353 -6.72 10.49 19.94
N LEU A 354 -6.50 9.53 20.84
CA LEU A 354 -7.25 9.42 22.10
C LEU A 354 -6.82 10.42 23.19
N GLN A 355 -5.79 11.23 22.94
CA GLN A 355 -5.37 12.30 23.85
C GLN A 355 -6.06 13.63 23.59
N GLU A 356 -6.75 13.79 22.45
CA GLU A 356 -7.55 14.97 22.08
C GLU A 356 -8.97 14.90 22.66
#